data_AF-A0A162CFV5-F1
#
_entry.id   AF-A0A162CFV5-F1
#
_cell.length_a   1.000
_cell.length_b   1.000
_cell.length_c   1.000
_cell.angle_alpha   90.00
_cell.angle_beta   90.00
_cell.angle_gamma   90.00
#
_symmetry.space_group_name_H-M   'P 1'
#
loop_
_entity.id
_entity.type
_entity.pdbx_description
1 polymer ?
#
loop_
_entity_poly.entity_id
_entity_poly.type
_entity_poly.pdbx_seq_one_letter_code
_entity_poly.pdbx_strand_id
1 'polypeptide(L)' 'MTSSTNVITEDGGRQNMYASEPRMQIDPEYTAFSKEAELANGRWAMIGFLSAVGAYLFTGQILPGIF' A
#
# COMPACT_ATOMS: atom_id res chain seq x y z
N MET A 1 -40.09 3.73 15.01
CA MET A 1 -39.00 3.92 15.99
C MET A 1 -37.70 3.92 15.20
N THR A 2 -37.09 5.09 15.04
CA THR A 2 -35.86 5.24 14.27
C THR A 2 -34.69 5.18 15.25
N SER A 3 -34.07 4.02 15.42
CA SER A 3 -32.86 3.88 16.23
C SER A 3 -31.70 4.52 15.50
N SER A 4 -31.34 5.74 15.92
CA SER A 4 -30.11 6.39 15.49
C SER A 4 -28.98 5.99 16.45
N THR A 5 -27.87 5.50 15.91
CA THR A 5 -26.74 4.90 16.66
C THR A 5 -26.13 5.82 17.72
N ASN A 6 -26.37 7.12 17.64
CA ASN A 6 -25.73 8.14 18.49
C ASN A 6 -26.66 8.75 19.54
N VAL A 7 -27.92 8.31 19.62
CA VAL A 7 -28.93 8.88 20.52
C VAL A 7 -29.48 7.80 21.44
N ILE A 8 -29.27 7.98 22.75
CA ILE A 8 -29.83 7.12 23.78
C ILE A 8 -30.83 7.90 24.64
N THR A 9 -31.84 7.19 25.16
CA THR A 9 -32.73 7.73 26.19
C THR A 9 -32.33 7.11 27.52
N GLU A 10 -31.97 7.95 28.49
CA GLU A 10 -31.64 7.54 29.85
C GLU A 10 -32.92 7.17 30.62
N ASP A 11 -32.79 6.38 31.70
CA ASP A 11 -33.92 5.86 32.51
C ASP A 11 -34.85 6.99 33.05
N GLY A 12 -34.33 8.21 33.17
CA GLY A 12 -35.08 9.43 33.51
C GLY A 12 -35.81 10.12 32.34
N GLY A 13 -35.93 9.48 31.18
CA GLY A 13 -36.63 10.02 30.00
C GLY A 13 -35.89 11.15 29.27
N ARG A 14 -34.63 11.40 29.61
CA ARG A 14 -33.79 12.44 28.98
C ARG A 14 -33.07 11.84 27.78
N GLN A 15 -33.05 12.57 26.68
CA GLN A 15 -32.37 12.18 25.44
C GLN A 15 -30.95 12.77 25.44
N ASN A 16 -29.94 11.90 25.39
CA ASN A 16 -28.54 12.29 25.27
C ASN A 16 -28.01 11.86 23.89
N MET A 17 -27.23 12.74 23.25
CA MET A 17 -26.57 12.47 21.97
C MET A 17 -25.05 12.49 22.16
N TYR A 18 -24.38 11.42 21.73
CA TYR A 18 -22.93 11.33 21.73
C TYR A 18 -22.35 11.72 20.37
N ALA A 19 -21.12 12.25 20.37
CA ALA A 19 -20.45 12.63 19.13
C ALA A 19 -20.12 11.40 18.28
N SER A 20 -20.42 11.47 16.99
CA SER A 20 -20.00 10.45 16.02
C SER A 20 -18.57 10.75 15.58
N GLU A 21 -17.66 9.82 15.74
CA GLU A 21 -16.30 9.97 15.23
C GLU A 21 -16.29 9.91 13.69
N PRO A 22 -15.51 10.76 13.01
CA PRO A 22 -15.32 10.65 11.57
C PRO A 22 -14.53 9.38 11.25
N ARG A 23 -15.00 8.60 10.27
CA ARG A 23 -14.25 7.44 9.78
C ARG A 23 -13.11 7.92 8.88
N MET A 24 -11.90 7.42 9.15
CA MET A 24 -10.76 7.60 8.24
C MET A 24 -11.11 6.96 6.89
N GLN A 25 -11.17 7.77 5.84
CA GLN A 25 -11.35 7.29 4.48
C GLN A 25 -9.97 7.04 3.88
N ILE A 26 -9.60 5.76 3.72
CA ILE A 26 -8.45 5.38 2.91
C ILE A 26 -8.96 5.28 1.49
N ASP A 27 -8.43 6.10 0.60
CA ASP A 27 -8.66 5.96 -0.84
C ASP A 27 -7.96 4.69 -1.31
N PRO A 28 -8.68 3.65 -1.76
CA PRO A 28 -8.08 2.40 -2.20
C PRO A 28 -7.24 2.56 -3.47
N GLU A 29 -7.41 3.64 -4.22
CA GLU A 29 -6.69 3.93 -5.46
C GLU A 29 -5.45 4.80 -5.23
N TYR A 30 -5.29 5.37 -4.04
CA TYR A 30 -4.10 6.13 -3.67
C TYR A 30 -2.92 5.19 -3.39
N THR A 31 -2.21 4.83 -4.44
CA THR A 31 -0.87 4.23 -4.32
C THR A 31 0.10 5.34 -3.96
N ALA A 32 0.72 5.24 -2.78
CA ALA A 32 1.83 6.12 -2.45
C ALA A 32 2.91 5.96 -3.54
N PHE A 33 3.33 7.07 -4.16
CA PHE A 33 4.33 7.09 -5.24
C PHE A 33 5.59 6.28 -4.88
N SER A 34 5.97 6.26 -3.60
CA SER A 34 7.06 5.44 -3.07
C SER A 34 6.90 3.95 -3.35
N LYS A 35 5.70 3.40 -3.17
CA LYS A 35 5.42 1.96 -3.34
C LYS A 35 5.57 1.52 -4.80
N GLU A 36 5.12 2.34 -5.74
CA GLU A 36 5.26 2.04 -7.17
C GLU A 36 6.71 2.15 -7.63
N ALA A 37 7.43 3.17 -7.16
CA ALA A 37 8.85 3.34 -7.44
C ALA A 37 9.69 2.17 -6.91
N GLU A 38 9.43 1.71 -5.68
CA GLU A 38 10.07 0.53 -5.10
C GLU A 38 9.80 -0.74 -5.92
N LEU A 39 8.56 -0.92 -6.37
CA LEU A 39 8.16 -2.09 -7.13
C LEU A 39 8.78 -2.09 -8.54
N ALA A 40 8.86 -0.92 -9.18
CA ALA A 40 9.57 -0.74 -10.45
C ALA A 40 11.07 -1.07 -10.30
N ASN A 41 11.73 -0.46 -9.30
CA ASN A 41 13.15 -0.71 -9.03
C ASN A 41 13.43 -2.19 -8.72
N GLY A 42 12.57 -2.84 -7.95
CA GLY A 42 12.67 -4.27 -7.66
C GLY A 42 12.58 -5.14 -8.92
N ARG A 43 11.66 -4.85 -9.85
CA ARG A 43 11.54 -5.57 -11.12
C ARG A 43 12.77 -5.40 -12.00
N TRP A 44 13.29 -4.19 -12.12
CA TRP A 44 14.52 -3.93 -12.88
C TRP A 44 15.73 -4.66 -12.28
N ALA A 45 15.85 -4.70 -10.96
CA ALA A 45 16.89 -5.44 -10.27
C ALA A 45 16.79 -6.96 -10.51
N MET A 46 15.59 -7.54 -10.52
CA MET A 46 15.39 -8.96 -10.82
C MET A 46 15.84 -9.31 -12.24
N ILE A 47 15.48 -8.48 -13.22
CA ILE A 47 15.92 -8.66 -14.61
C ILE A 47 17.43 -8.50 -14.72
N GLY A 48 18.01 -7.50 -14.05
CA GLY A 48 19.46 -7.26 -14.03
C GLY A 48 20.25 -8.43 -13.42
N PHE A 49 19.71 -9.07 -12.38
CA PHE A 49 20.33 -10.26 -11.80
C PHE A 49 20.29 -11.45 -12.77
N LEU A 50 19.13 -11.73 -13.37
CA LEU A 50 18.98 -12.82 -14.33
C LEU A 50 19.87 -12.60 -15.56
N SER A 51 19.97 -11.37 -16.05
CA SER A 51 20.84 -11.04 -17.19
C SER A 51 22.32 -11.18 -16.84
N ALA A 52 22.74 -10.84 -15.62
CA ALA A 52 24.12 -11.06 -15.17
C ALA A 52 24.49 -12.55 -15.12
N VAL A 53 23.57 -13.40 -14.64
CA VAL A 53 23.75 -14.86 -14.68
C VAL A 53 23.83 -15.36 -16.12
N GLY A 54 22.92 -14.91 -17.00
CA GLY A 54 22.94 -15.24 -18.42
C GLY A 54 24.23 -14.80 -19.11
N ALA A 55 24.70 -13.58 -18.85
CA ALA A 55 25.94 -13.04 -19.40
C ALA A 55 27.14 -13.91 -19.03
N TYR A 56 27.24 -14.34 -17.77
CA TYR A 56 28.31 -15.24 -17.33
C TYR A 56 28.24 -16.60 -18.03
N LEU A 57 27.05 -17.17 -18.20
CA LEU A 57 26.87 -18.47 -18.87
C LEU A 57 27.27 -18.43 -20.36
N PHE A 58 26.96 -17.36 -21.08
CA PHE A 58 27.21 -17.27 -22.53
C PHE A 58 28.58 -16.67 -22.88
N THR A 59 29.07 -15.70 -22.09
CA THR A 59 30.29 -14.92 -22.42
C THR A 59 31.45 -15.21 -21.48
N GLY A 60 31.24 -15.94 -20.38
CA GLY A 60 32.24 -16.17 -19.33
C GLY A 60 32.55 -14.94 -18.47
N GLN A 61 31.90 -13.79 -18.74
CA GLN A 61 32.10 -12.53 -18.05
C GLN A 61 30.76 -12.06 -17.47
N ILE A 62 30.79 -11.52 -16.25
CA ILE A 62 29.59 -10.96 -15.59
C ILE A 62 29.16 -9.66 -16.29
N LEU A 63 30.12 -8.88 -16.79
CA LEU A 63 29.90 -7.66 -17.56
C LEU A 63 30.69 -7.74 -18.88
N PRO A 64 30.10 -8.25 -19.96
CA PRO A 64 30.80 -8.38 -21.23
C PRO A 64 31.13 -7.00 -21.81
N GLY A 65 32.40 -6.78 -22.16
CA GLY A 65 32.85 -5.57 -22.85
C GLY A 65 33.16 -4.35 -21.96
N ILE A 66 33.18 -4.52 -20.63
CA ILE A 66 33.76 -3.54 -19.70
C ILE A 66 35.15 -4.06 -19.33
N PHE A 67 36.20 -3.34 -19.75
CA PHE A 67 37.61 -3.66 -19.49
C PHE A 67 38.16 -2.86 -18.32
#